data_AF-A0A939NT49-F1
#
_entry.id   AF-A0A939NT49-F1
#
_cell.length_a   1.000
_cell.length_b   1.000
_cell.length_c   1.000
_cell.angle_alpha   90.00
_cell.angle_beta   90.00
_cell.angle_gamma   90.00
#
_symmetry.space_group_name_H-M   'P 1'
#
loop_
_entity.id
_entity.type
_entity.pdbx_description
1 polymer ?
#
loop_
_entity_poly.entity_id
_entity_poly.type
_entity_poly.pdbx_seq_one_letter_code
_entity_poly.pdbx_strand_id
1 'polypeptide(L)' 'MHTFTVAVTSKLQADTVEEAALLFYQQLVVGPPPLSFHVIDETNRTTEVMLDQARADEFASIDHTVDPGNW' A
#
# COMPACT_ATOMS: atom_id res chain seq x y z
N MET A 1 1.75 -13.51 15.50
CA MET A 1 1.26 -12.32 14.76
C MET A 1 2.38 -11.32 14.74
N HIS A 2 2.83 -10.92 13.55
CA HIS A 2 3.88 -9.91 13.37
C HIS A 2 3.22 -8.61 12.91
N THR A 3 3.68 -7.49 13.44
CA THR A 3 3.17 -6.16 13.04
C THR A 3 4.04 -5.63 11.91
N PHE A 4 3.41 -5.21 10.83
CA PHE A 4 4.07 -4.59 9.70
C PHE A 4 3.51 -3.18 9.50
N THR A 5 4.39 -2.21 9.26
CA THR A 5 3.98 -0.90 8.76
C THR A 5 4.02 -0.93 7.25
N VAL A 6 2.91 -0.63 6.60
CA VAL A 6 2.79 -0.62 5.15
C VAL A 6 2.64 0.82 4.69
N ALA A 7 3.57 1.29 3.86
CA ALA A 7 3.58 2.65 3.32
C ALA A 7 3.65 2.62 1.80
N VAL A 8 2.91 3.50 1.14
CA VAL A 8 3.03 3.74 -0.30
C VAL A 8 3.91 4.95 -0.52
N THR A 9 4.88 4.85 -1.43
CA THR A 9 5.76 5.97 -1.78
C THR A 9 5.56 6.34 -3.24
N SER A 10 5.13 7.58 -3.46
CA SER A 10 5.02 8.18 -4.80
C SER A 10 5.83 9.47 -4.86
N LYS A 11 6.51 9.69 -5.99
CA LYS A 11 7.19 10.96 -6.27
C LYS A 11 6.25 11.88 -7.02
N LEU A 12 5.89 12.99 -6.39
CA LEU A 12 4.98 14.00 -6.91
C LEU A 12 5.70 15.34 -6.90
N GLN A 13 5.46 16.17 -7.91
CA GLN A 13 5.85 17.57 -7.88
C GLN A 13 4.66 18.36 -7.31
N ALA A 14 4.92 19.14 -6.28
CA ALA A 14 3.96 19.99 -5.61
C ALA A 14 4.69 21.20 -5.03
N ASP A 15 3.98 22.31 -4.91
CA ASP A 15 4.52 23.54 -4.35
C ASP A 15 4.63 23.46 -2.81
N THR A 16 3.81 22.62 -2.17
CA THR A 16 3.82 22.43 -0.71
C THR A 16 3.64 20.96 -0.29
N VAL A 17 3.98 20.65 0.96
CA VAL A 17 3.80 19.31 1.55
C VAL A 17 2.32 18.92 1.61
N GLU A 18 1.44 19.87 1.94
CA GLU A 18 0.00 19.63 1.98
C GLU A 18 -0.55 19.34 0.58
N GLU A 19 -0.12 20.11 -0.43
CA GLU A 19 -0.51 19.88 -1.81
C GLU A 19 -0.03 18.51 -2.32
N ALA A 20 1.20 18.09 -1.98
CA ALA A 20 1.68 16.75 -2.30
C ALA A 20 0.78 15.66 -1.70
N ALA A 21 0.33 15.82 -0.46
CA ALA A 21 -0.57 14.87 0.20
C ALA A 21 -1.96 14.85 -0.46
N LEU A 22 -2.51 16.02 -0.81
CA LEU A 22 -3.79 16.13 -1.51
C LEU A 22 -3.73 15.52 -2.92
N LEU A 23 -2.64 15.75 -3.65
CA LEU A 23 -2.42 15.15 -4.97
C LEU A 23 -2.28 13.63 -4.87
N PHE A 24 -1.56 13.13 -3.88
CA PHE A 24 -1.46 11.70 -3.65
C PHE A 24 -2.83 11.09 -3.29
N TYR A 25 -3.58 11.73 -2.40
CA TYR A 25 -4.95 11.30 -2.07
C TYR A 25 -5.85 11.28 -3.32
N GLN A 26 -5.78 12.32 -4.17
CA GLN A 26 -6.53 12.35 -5.42
C GLN A 26 -6.17 11.18 -6.34
N GLN A 27 -4.88 10.81 -6.44
CA GLN A 27 -4.46 9.65 -7.21
C GLN A 27 -5.05 8.34 -6.69
N LEU A 28 -5.17 8.18 -5.37
CA LEU A 28 -5.78 6.98 -4.78
C LEU A 28 -7.29 6.88 -5.03
N VAL A 29 -7.97 8.03 -5.16
CA VAL A 29 -9.43 8.07 -5.38
C VAL A 29 -9.79 7.87 -6.85
N VAL A 30 -9.01 8.45 -7.76
CA VAL A 30 -9.31 8.48 -9.20
C VAL A 30 -8.57 7.38 -9.97
N GLY A 31 -7.38 7.02 -9.50
CA GLY A 31 -6.51 6.05 -10.15
C GLY A 31 -6.74 4.62 -9.67
N PRO A 32 -6.14 3.63 -10.36
CA PRO A 32 -6.05 2.28 -9.83
C PRO A 32 -5.28 2.28 -8.51
N PRO A 33 -5.55 1.32 -7.60
CA PRO A 33 -4.81 1.18 -6.36
C PRO A 33 -3.31 1.08 -6.61
N PRO A 34 -2.46 1.63 -5.72
CA PRO A 34 -1.02 1.49 -5.84
C PRO A 34 -0.65 0.00 -5.74
N LEU A 35 0.31 -0.43 -6.55
CA LEU A 35 0.82 -1.79 -6.55
C LEU A 35 2.17 -1.92 -5.85
N SER A 36 2.86 -0.81 -5.60
CA SER A 36 4.17 -0.78 -4.95
C SER A 36 4.05 -0.28 -3.52
N PHE A 37 4.54 -1.07 -2.58
CA PHE A 37 4.48 -0.80 -1.15
C PHE A 37 5.85 -0.99 -0.51
N HIS A 38 6.16 -0.15 0.46
CA HIS A 38 7.25 -0.37 1.41
C HIS A 38 6.66 -1.02 2.65
N VAL A 39 7.07 -2.26 2.91
CA VAL A 39 6.69 -3.01 4.10
C VAL A 39 7.85 -2.95 5.08
N ILE A 40 7.59 -2.39 6.24
CA ILE A 40 8.57 -2.25 7.33
C ILE A 40 8.17 -3.25 8.41
N ASP A 41 9.07 -4.20 8.71
CA ASP A 41 8.87 -5.17 9.77
C ASP A 41 9.29 -4.63 11.15
N GLU A 42 9.05 -5.43 12.20
CA GLU A 42 9.36 -5.09 13.60
C GLU A 42 10.86 -4.83 13.88
N THR A 43 11.75 -5.35 13.03
CA THR A 43 13.20 -5.09 13.09
C THR A 43 13.58 -3.82 12.33
N ASN A 44 12.58 -3.05 11.89
CA ASN A 44 12.71 -1.80 11.15
C ASN A 44 13.39 -1.99 9.78
N ARG A 45 13.33 -3.20 9.23
CA ARG A 45 13.81 -3.51 7.89
C ARG A 45 12.71 -3.23 6.88
N THR A 46 13.06 -2.42 5.89
CA THR A 46 12.15 -2.03 4.81
C THR A 46 12.35 -2.96 3.62
N THR A 47 11.25 -3.55 3.16
CA THR A 47 11.19 -4.34 1.93
C THR A 47 10.25 -3.67 0.95
N GLU A 48 10.70 -3.46 -0.27
CA GLU A 48 9.83 -3.03 -1.36
C GLU A 48 9.10 -4.25 -1.92
N VAL A 49 7.78 -4.17 -1.96
CA VAL A 49 6.89 -5.22 -2.46
C VAL A 49 6.08 -4.64 -3.60
N MET A 50 6.21 -5.24 -4.78
CA MET A 50 5.37 -4.93 -5.93
C MET A 50 4.34 -6.04 -6.09
N LEU A 51 3.08 -5.69 -5.95
CA LEU A 51 1.95 -6.60 -6.10
C LEU A 51 1.64 -6.82 -7.58
N ASP A 52 1.25 -8.05 -7.90
CA ASP A 52 0.57 -8.35 -9.15
C ASP A 52 -0.89 -7.88 -9.05
N GLN A 53 -1.32 -7.07 -10.02
CA GLN A 53 -2.66 -6.48 -10.00
C GLN A 53 -3.75 -7.54 -9.96
N ALA A 54 -3.66 -8.60 -10.77
CA ALA A 54 -4.68 -9.65 -10.81
C ALA A 54 -4.77 -10.41 -9.47
N ARG A 55 -3.63 -10.71 -8.85
CA ARG A 55 -3.58 -11.32 -7.52
C ARG A 55 -4.12 -10.40 -6.43
N ALA A 56 -3.85 -9.10 -6.53
CA ALA A 56 -4.35 -8.11 -5.57
C ALA A 56 -5.87 -7.92 -5.68
N ASP A 57 -6.41 -7.86 -6.90
CA ASP A 57 -7.85 -7.80 -7.17
C ASP A 57 -8.57 -9.07 -6.68
N GLU A 58 -7.99 -10.25 -6.91
CA GLU A 58 -8.52 -11.52 -6.37
C GLU A 58 -8.54 -11.49 -4.83
N PHE A 59 -7.44 -11.05 -4.22
CA PHE A 59 -7.34 -10.95 -2.76
C PHE A 59 -8.32 -9.93 -2.17
N ALA A 60 -8.56 -8.81 -2.86
CA ALA A 60 -9.51 -7.77 -2.45
C ALA A 60 -10.97 -8.20 -2.61
N SER A 61 -11.25 -9.14 -3.51
CA SER A 61 -12.60 -9.67 -3.73
C SER A 61 -13.06 -10.65 -2.64
N ILE A 62 -12.17 -11.07 -1.74
CA ILE A 62 -12.45 -12.05 -0.69
C ILE A 62 -12.26 -11.38 0.68
N ASP A 63 -13.21 -11.60 1.59
CA ASP A 63 -13.05 -11.13 2.97
C ASP A 63 -12.04 -12.01 3.71
N HIS A 64 -10.82 -11.52 3.84
CA HIS A 64 -9.72 -12.20 4.52
C HIS A 64 -9.58 -11.80 6.00
N THR A 65 -10.54 -11.06 6.56
CA THR A 65 -10.48 -10.59 7.95
C THR A 65 -10.89 -11.66 8.97
N VAL A 66 -11.39 -12.81 8.50
CA VAL A 66 -11.96 -13.88 9.32
C VAL A 66 -10.98 -14.98 9.76
N ASP A 67 -9.80 -15.14 9.13
CA ASP A 67 -8.81 -16.14 9.60
C ASP A 67 -7.35 -15.81 9.21
N PRO A 68 -6.60 -15.09 10.05
CA PRO A 68 -5.21 -14.72 9.77
C PRO A 68 -4.21 -15.87 9.90
N GLY A 69 -4.65 -17.11 10.19
CA GLY A 69 -3.77 -18.23 10.57
C GLY A 69 -3.55 -19.33 9.53
N ASN A 70 -4.18 -19.27 8.34
CA ASN A 70 -4.21 -20.41 7.42
C ASN A 70 -3.57 -20.17 6.04
N TRP A 71 -2.59 -19.27 5.95
CA TRP A 71 -1.83 -18.99 4.73
C TRP A 71 -0.33 -18.87 5.00
#